data_AF-A0A2P6R9T1-F1
#
_entry.id   AF-A0A2P6R9T1-F1
#
_cell.length_a   1.000
_cell.length_b   1.000
_cell.length_c   1.000
_cell.angle_alpha   90.00
_cell.angle_beta   90.00
_cell.angle_gamma   90.00
#
_symmetry.space_group_name_H-M   'P 1'
#
loop_
_entity.id
_entity.type
_entity.pdbx_description
1 polymer ?
#
loop_
_entity_poly.entity_id
_entity_poly.type
_entity_poly.pdbx_seq_one_letter_code
_entity_poly.pdbx_strand_id
1 'polypeptide(L)'
;MKGYHFPQGCALDGEILRYVGEAYPKGVCSVCCGNGKDAEGPGSDFELVVVISAARHSPQNFCNGSWRSVWSIEFKDEVQMLELKGKLQVGAHYFEEGNVQLDAKHECKDSTIFQSSEDSAITIGNIIRQHKAEYLASLEASYSNLPDTTFKVPFKIPD
;
A
#
# COMPACT_ATOMS: atom_id res chain seq x y z
N MET A 1 2.51 -30.16 -3.45
CA MET A 1 2.63 -29.71 -2.05
C MET A 1 2.04 -28.31 -1.97
N LYS A 2 0.86 -28.15 -1.36
CA LYS A 2 0.30 -26.81 -1.06
C LYS A 2 0.61 -26.57 0.42
N GLY A 3 1.44 -25.57 0.72
CA GLY A 3 1.86 -25.25 2.08
C GLY A 3 0.69 -24.79 2.96
N TYR A 4 0.83 -24.95 4.27
CA TYR A 4 -0.18 -24.63 5.28
C TYR A 4 -0.62 -23.15 5.31
N HIS A 5 0.14 -22.25 4.67
CA HIS A 5 -0.11 -20.80 4.62
C HIS A 5 -0.90 -20.33 3.38
N PHE A 6 -1.32 -21.28 2.52
CA PHE A 6 -2.12 -21.00 1.33
C PHE A 6 -3.46 -20.26 1.60
N PRO A 7 -4.23 -20.54 2.67
CA PRO A 7 -5.50 -19.85 2.88
C PRO A 7 -5.31 -18.35 3.21
N GLN A 8 -4.34 -18.00 4.06
CA GLN A 8 -4.06 -16.59 4.42
C GLN A 8 -3.66 -15.78 3.20
N GLY A 9 -2.78 -16.33 2.35
CA GLY A 9 -2.39 -15.70 1.10
C GLY A 9 -3.57 -15.49 0.14
N CYS A 10 -4.44 -16.51 -0.01
CA CYS A 10 -5.57 -16.45 -0.93
C CYS A 10 -6.66 -15.46 -0.47
N ALA A 11 -6.98 -15.44 0.82
CA ALA A 11 -7.96 -14.50 1.38
C ALA A 11 -7.46 -13.05 1.27
N LEU A 12 -6.17 -12.84 1.58
CA LEU A 12 -5.54 -11.53 1.46
C LEU A 12 -5.50 -11.06 -0.01
N ASP A 13 -5.14 -11.92 -0.95
CA ASP A 13 -5.15 -11.60 -2.38
C ASP A 13 -6.54 -11.14 -2.85
N GLY A 14 -7.59 -11.87 -2.47
CA GLY A 14 -8.97 -11.51 -2.81
C GLY A 14 -9.38 -10.14 -2.24
N GLU A 15 -9.07 -9.87 -0.97
CA GLU A 15 -9.42 -8.59 -0.33
C GLU A 15 -8.61 -7.41 -0.91
N ILE A 16 -7.32 -7.60 -1.18
CA ILE A 16 -6.50 -6.54 -1.78
C ILE A 16 -6.92 -6.27 -3.23
N LEU A 17 -7.24 -7.31 -4.00
CA LEU A 17 -7.75 -7.16 -5.37
C LEU A 17 -9.05 -6.34 -5.39
N ARG A 18 -9.97 -6.64 -4.46
CA ARG A 18 -11.21 -5.88 -4.28
C ARG A 18 -10.92 -4.41 -3.95
N TYR A 19 -10.09 -4.16 -2.94
CA TYR A 19 -9.70 -2.82 -2.53
C TYR A 19 -9.05 -2.03 -3.68
N VAL A 20 -8.15 -2.66 -4.44
CA VAL A 20 -7.47 -1.99 -5.55
C VAL A 20 -8.41 -1.66 -6.69
N GLY A 21 -9.34 -2.57 -7.02
CA GLY A 21 -10.38 -2.33 -8.01
C GLY A 21 -11.31 -1.17 -7.66
N GLU A 22 -11.56 -0.94 -6.37
CA GLU A 22 -12.36 0.18 -5.87
C GLU A 22 -11.58 1.50 -5.82
N ALA A 23 -10.31 1.45 -5.42
CA ALA A 23 -9.53 2.64 -5.05
C ALA A 23 -8.56 3.14 -6.13
N TYR A 24 -8.36 2.38 -7.21
CA TYR A 24 -7.41 2.71 -8.28
C TYR A 24 -7.91 2.17 -9.64
N PRO A 25 -8.49 3.01 -10.53
CA PRO A 25 -9.07 2.55 -11.80
C PRO A 25 -8.10 1.83 -12.75
N LYS A 26 -6.79 2.02 -12.55
CA LYS A 26 -5.70 1.34 -13.29
C LYS A 26 -4.65 0.77 -12.33
N GLY A 27 -5.04 0.50 -11.09
CA GLY A 27 -4.16 -0.10 -10.10
C GLY A 27 -3.91 -1.57 -10.39
N VAL A 28 -2.75 -2.04 -9.95
CA VAL A 28 -2.36 -3.44 -9.93
C VAL A 28 -1.86 -3.80 -8.54
N CYS A 29 -2.05 -5.05 -8.16
CA CYS A 29 -1.52 -5.58 -6.91
C CYS A 29 -0.96 -6.99 -7.08
N SER A 30 -0.15 -7.40 -6.10
CA SER A 30 0.36 -8.75 -5.97
C SER A 30 0.54 -9.09 -4.49
N VAL A 31 0.15 -10.30 -4.11
CA VAL A 31 0.42 -10.88 -2.79
C VAL A 31 1.37 -12.06 -2.95
N CYS A 32 2.51 -12.02 -2.25
CA CYS A 32 3.56 -13.03 -2.35
C CYS A 32 4.00 -13.48 -0.96
N CYS A 33 4.44 -14.73 -0.82
CA CYS A 33 5.13 -15.15 0.41
C CYS A 33 6.57 -14.61 0.41
N GLY A 34 6.95 -13.91 1.48
CA GLY A 34 8.29 -13.38 1.71
C GLY A 34 9.17 -14.46 2.35
N ASN A 35 9.12 -14.56 3.68
CA ASN A 35 9.83 -15.52 4.51
C ASN A 35 8.92 -16.66 5.03
N GLY A 36 9.51 -17.81 5.38
CA GLY A 36 8.77 -18.99 5.91
C GLY A 36 8.26 -19.97 4.84
N LYS A 37 8.81 -19.92 3.62
CA LYS A 37 8.42 -20.84 2.52
C LYS A 37 8.69 -22.32 2.81
N ASP A 38 9.70 -22.57 3.65
CA ASP A 38 10.18 -23.89 4.05
C ASP A 38 9.87 -24.22 5.52
N ALA A 39 9.01 -23.42 6.17
CA ALA A 39 8.62 -23.64 7.55
C ALA A 39 7.63 -24.82 7.63
N GLU A 40 8.19 -26.03 7.73
CA GLU A 40 7.42 -27.25 7.87
C GLU A 40 6.99 -27.46 9.33
N GLY A 41 5.85 -26.88 9.72
CA GLY A 41 5.18 -27.21 10.98
C GLY A 41 4.12 -26.20 11.42
N PRO A 42 3.03 -26.63 12.08
CA PRO A 42 2.15 -25.73 12.82
C PRO A 42 2.95 -24.99 13.90
N GLY A 43 2.71 -23.68 14.10
CA GLY A 43 3.49 -22.86 15.03
C GLY A 43 4.58 -21.99 14.38
N SER A 44 4.76 -22.06 13.07
CA SER A 44 5.85 -21.34 12.41
C SER A 44 5.42 -19.94 11.94
N ASP A 45 6.22 -18.94 12.30
CA ASP A 45 6.07 -17.58 11.79
C ASP A 45 6.30 -17.53 10.27
N PHE A 46 5.50 -16.73 9.57
CA PHE A 46 5.62 -16.55 8.14
C PHE A 46 5.33 -15.11 7.73
N GLU A 47 5.79 -14.73 6.55
CA GLU A 47 5.59 -13.37 6.03
C GLU A 47 4.85 -13.39 4.69
N LEU A 48 3.84 -12.53 4.58
CA LEU A 48 3.24 -12.14 3.32
C LEU A 48 3.66 -10.73 2.95
N VAL A 49 3.92 -10.52 1.66
CA VAL A 49 4.28 -9.23 1.08
C VAL A 49 3.20 -8.83 0.10
N VAL A 50 2.59 -7.68 0.34
CA VAL A 50 1.61 -7.06 -0.55
C VAL A 50 2.26 -5.89 -1.27
N VAL A 51 2.15 -5.87 -2.59
CA VAL A 51 2.58 -4.74 -3.42
C VAL A 51 1.35 -4.18 -4.12
N ILE A 52 1.15 -2.87 -4.02
CA ILE A 52 0.11 -2.13 -4.74
C ILE A 52 0.80 -1.04 -5.54
N SER A 53 0.46 -0.90 -6.82
CA SER A 53 0.94 0.17 -7.66
C SER A 53 -0.15 0.71 -8.55
N ALA A 54 -0.20 2.02 -8.71
CA ALA A 54 -1.07 2.69 -9.67
C ALA A 54 -0.29 3.82 -10.33
N ALA A 55 -0.53 4.06 -11.61
CA ALA A 55 0.07 5.19 -12.32
C ALA A 55 -0.96 5.82 -13.26
N ARG A 56 -0.92 7.14 -13.33
CA ARG A 56 -1.67 7.93 -14.30
C ARG A 56 -0.66 8.71 -15.14
N HIS A 57 -0.57 8.35 -16.41
CA HIS A 57 0.18 9.13 -17.38
C HIS A 57 -0.80 9.98 -18.18
N SER A 58 -0.64 11.30 -18.13
CA SER A 58 -1.47 12.22 -18.87
C SER A 58 -0.61 13.24 -19.63
N PRO A 59 0.15 12.79 -20.67
CA PRO A 59 1.09 13.66 -21.38
C PRO A 59 0.41 14.87 -22.04
N GLN A 60 -0.82 14.70 -22.50
CA GLN A 60 -1.66 15.77 -23.06
C GLN A 60 -1.96 16.91 -22.07
N ASN A 61 -1.90 16.62 -20.77
CA ASN A 61 -2.07 17.60 -19.68
C ASN A 61 -0.73 17.87 -18.98
N PHE A 62 0.39 17.49 -19.62
CA PHE A 62 1.75 17.66 -19.11
C PHE A 62 1.94 17.14 -17.68
N CYS A 63 1.20 16.11 -17.27
CA CYS A 63 1.17 15.64 -15.88
C CYS A 63 1.18 14.12 -15.79
N ASN A 64 2.07 13.60 -14.94
CA ASN A 64 2.11 12.20 -14.55
C ASN A 64 1.99 12.08 -13.03
N GLY A 65 1.35 11.01 -12.56
CA GLY A 65 1.26 10.66 -11.15
C GLY A 65 1.47 9.17 -10.95
N SER A 66 2.07 8.79 -9.83
CA SER A 66 2.23 7.39 -9.44
C SER A 66 2.05 7.20 -7.94
N TRP A 67 1.49 6.05 -7.59
CA TRP A 67 1.40 5.52 -6.25
C TRP A 67 2.07 4.15 -6.22
N ARG A 68 2.85 3.91 -5.17
CA ARG A 68 3.35 2.57 -4.83
C ARG A 68 3.28 2.39 -3.33
N SER A 69 2.79 1.23 -2.89
CA SER A 69 2.91 0.83 -1.50
C SER A 69 3.32 -0.63 -1.39
N VAL A 70 4.27 -0.92 -0.52
CA VAL A 70 4.74 -2.28 -0.19
C VAL A 70 4.49 -2.52 1.28
N TRP A 71 3.86 -3.64 1.60
CA TRP A 71 3.50 -4.04 2.96
C TRP A 71 4.06 -5.41 3.27
N SER A 72 4.95 -5.47 4.26
CA SER A 72 5.39 -6.73 4.87
C SER A 72 4.47 -7.04 6.05
N ILE A 73 3.87 -8.22 6.05
CA ILE A 73 2.92 -8.69 7.06
C ILE A 73 3.48 -9.97 7.66
N GLU A 74 3.94 -9.87 8.89
CA GLU A 74 4.55 -10.95 9.64
C GLU A 74 3.49 -11.57 10.55
N PHE A 75 3.18 -12.84 10.30
CA PHE A 75 2.26 -13.63 11.09
C PHE A 75 3.04 -14.35 12.18
N LYS A 76 2.77 -14.02 13.44
CA LYS A 76 3.42 -14.61 14.61
C LYS A 76 2.46 -15.55 15.32
N ASP A 77 2.64 -16.86 15.13
CA ASP A 77 1.69 -17.85 15.62
C ASP A 77 1.77 -18.01 17.13
N GLU A 78 2.97 -18.02 17.73
CA GLU A 78 3.14 -18.21 19.18
C GLU A 78 2.40 -17.16 20.01
N VAL A 79 2.39 -15.91 19.54
CA VAL A 79 1.76 -14.77 20.23
C VAL A 79 0.41 -14.37 19.61
N GLN A 80 -0.03 -15.09 18.56
CA GLN A 80 -1.27 -14.80 17.82
C GLN A 80 -1.38 -13.33 17.39
N MET A 81 -0.31 -12.77 16.80
CA MET A 81 -0.25 -11.38 16.35
C MET A 81 0.21 -11.25 14.90
N LEU A 82 -0.24 -10.18 14.25
CA LEU A 82 0.21 -9.74 12.94
C LEU A 82 0.97 -8.42 13.08
N GLU A 83 2.17 -8.34 12.52
CA GLU A 83 2.93 -7.10 12.43
C GLU A 83 2.99 -6.63 10.98
N LEU A 84 2.54 -5.40 10.73
CA LEU A 84 2.51 -4.78 9.42
C LEU A 84 3.59 -3.69 9.35
N LYS A 85 4.39 -3.72 8.28
CA LYS A 85 5.41 -2.71 7.96
C LYS A 85 5.12 -2.18 6.56
N GLY A 86 4.63 -0.94 6.47
CA GLY A 86 4.26 -0.28 5.23
C GLY A 86 5.33 0.67 4.72
N LYS A 87 5.58 0.65 3.41
CA LYS A 87 6.40 1.63 2.69
C LYS A 87 5.60 2.22 1.55
N LEU A 88 5.31 3.51 1.61
CA LEU A 88 4.43 4.23 0.69
C LEU A 88 5.27 5.25 -0.09
N GLN A 89 5.00 5.39 -1.39
CA GLN A 89 5.66 6.33 -2.27
C GLN A 89 4.63 6.99 -3.20
N VAL A 90 4.68 8.32 -3.26
CA VAL A 90 3.90 9.15 -4.18
C VAL A 90 4.86 9.88 -5.11
N GLY A 91 4.69 9.65 -6.40
CA GLY A 91 5.39 10.37 -7.46
C GLY A 91 4.44 11.30 -8.20
N ALA A 92 4.88 12.51 -8.52
CA ALA A 92 4.16 13.36 -9.47
C ALA A 92 5.14 14.19 -10.30
N HIS A 93 4.79 14.47 -11.55
CA HIS A 93 5.63 15.22 -12.48
C HIS A 93 4.76 16.09 -13.38
N TYR A 94 4.96 17.40 -13.32
CA TYR A 94 4.32 18.38 -14.19
C TYR A 94 5.38 19.08 -15.05
N PHE A 95 5.13 19.22 -16.36
CA PHE A 95 6.15 19.59 -17.36
C PHE A 95 5.71 20.55 -18.48
N GLU A 96 4.66 21.36 -18.28
CA GLU A 96 4.13 22.27 -19.34
C GLU A 96 5.08 23.43 -19.67
N GLU A 97 5.60 24.11 -18.64
CA GLU A 97 6.50 25.28 -18.78
C GLU A 97 7.71 25.20 -17.82
N GLY A 98 8.16 23.98 -17.54
CA GLY A 98 9.27 23.69 -16.62
C GLY A 98 9.07 22.35 -15.91
N ASN A 99 10.12 21.79 -15.30
CA ASN A 99 10.06 20.45 -14.71
C ASN A 99 9.83 20.53 -13.19
N VAL A 100 8.59 20.26 -12.75
CA VAL A 100 8.24 20.21 -11.33
C VAL A 100 7.97 18.76 -10.94
N GLN A 101 8.70 18.25 -9.95
CA GLN A 101 8.62 16.86 -9.50
C GLN A 101 8.35 16.75 -8.01
N LEU A 102 7.53 15.77 -7.67
CA LEU A 102 7.31 15.27 -6.31
C LEU A 102 7.79 13.82 -6.24
N ASP A 103 8.68 13.54 -5.28
CA ASP A 103 9.01 12.18 -4.85
C ASP A 103 8.87 12.12 -3.33
N ALA A 104 7.69 11.75 -2.85
CA ALA A 104 7.39 11.64 -1.43
C ALA A 104 7.40 10.19 -0.99
N LYS A 105 8.04 9.92 0.14
CA LYS A 105 8.14 8.58 0.75
C LYS A 105 7.67 8.64 2.19
N HIS A 106 7.02 7.57 2.65
CA HIS A 106 6.57 7.40 4.01
C HIS A 106 6.68 5.94 4.43
N GLU A 107 7.09 5.71 5.67
CA GLU A 107 7.11 4.39 6.28
C GLU A 107 6.21 4.40 7.51
N CYS A 108 5.40 3.36 7.67
CA CYS A 108 4.52 3.20 8.81
C CYS A 108 4.57 1.76 9.32
N LYS A 109 4.10 1.57 10.56
CA LYS A 109 4.01 0.26 11.21
C LYS A 109 2.69 0.16 11.94
N ASP A 110 2.14 -1.04 11.95
CA ASP A 110 0.91 -1.36 12.67
C ASP A 110 0.96 -2.79 13.19
N SER A 111 0.08 -3.13 14.12
CA SER A 111 -0.10 -4.50 14.58
C SER A 111 -1.56 -4.79 14.89
N THR A 112 -1.95 -6.03 14.67
CA THR A 112 -3.29 -6.50 15.00
C THR A 112 -3.25 -7.95 15.48
N ILE A 113 -4.36 -8.43 16.00
CA ILE A 113 -4.51 -9.82 16.42
C ILE A 113 -4.60 -10.74 15.20
N PHE A 114 -3.99 -11.92 15.29
CA PHE A 114 -4.17 -12.95 14.28
C PHE A 114 -5.54 -13.62 14.48
N GLN A 115 -6.36 -13.62 13.43
CA GLN A 115 -7.72 -14.15 13.45
C GLN A 115 -7.91 -15.21 12.34
N SER A 116 -9.16 -15.50 11.98
CA SER A 116 -9.44 -16.28 10.78
C SER A 116 -8.78 -15.67 9.54
N SER A 117 -8.60 -16.48 8.50
CA SER A 117 -7.99 -16.04 7.25
C SER A 117 -8.75 -14.86 6.62
N GLU A 118 -10.08 -14.88 6.67
CA GLU A 118 -10.94 -13.86 6.10
C GLU A 118 -10.94 -12.58 6.94
N ASP A 119 -11.08 -12.70 8.27
CA ASP A 119 -11.08 -11.55 9.17
C ASP A 119 -9.73 -10.82 9.20
N SER A 120 -8.64 -11.60 9.17
CA SER A 120 -7.28 -11.05 9.08
C SER A 120 -7.11 -10.28 7.77
N ALA A 121 -7.57 -10.84 6.64
CA ALA A 121 -7.48 -10.17 5.33
C ALA A 121 -8.24 -8.84 5.32
N ILE A 122 -9.48 -8.83 5.80
CA ILE A 122 -10.32 -7.61 5.90
C ILE A 122 -9.64 -6.57 6.79
N THR A 123 -9.12 -6.99 7.94
CA THR A 123 -8.44 -6.09 8.88
C THR A 123 -7.18 -5.49 8.27
N ILE A 124 -6.34 -6.30 7.60
CA ILE A 124 -5.15 -5.84 6.87
C ILE A 124 -5.55 -4.84 5.78
N GLY A 125 -6.58 -5.14 4.98
CA GLY A 125 -7.08 -4.24 3.93
C GLY A 125 -7.53 -2.89 4.48
N ASN A 126 -8.20 -2.89 5.64
CA ASN A 126 -8.61 -1.66 6.33
C ASN A 126 -7.42 -0.85 6.85
N ILE A 127 -6.41 -1.49 7.45
CA ILE A 127 -5.17 -0.83 7.89
C ILE A 127 -4.48 -0.15 6.71
N ILE A 128 -4.31 -0.88 5.59
CA ILE A 128 -3.69 -0.33 4.36
C ILE A 128 -4.47 0.89 3.85
N ARG A 129 -5.81 0.81 3.85
CA ARG A 129 -6.68 1.92 3.42
C ARG A 129 -6.52 3.15 4.33
N GLN A 130 -6.49 2.94 5.64
CA GLN A 130 -6.38 4.00 6.63
C GLN A 130 -5.04 4.74 6.51
N HIS A 131 -3.92 4.01 6.51
CA HIS A 131 -2.58 4.61 6.37
C HIS A 131 -2.41 5.34 5.03
N LYS A 132 -3.00 4.85 3.93
CA LYS A 132 -3.04 5.59 2.66
C LYS A 132 -3.76 6.93 2.83
N ALA A 133 -4.96 6.91 3.41
CA ALA A 133 -5.79 8.11 3.55
C ALA A 133 -5.09 9.17 4.41
N GLU A 134 -4.52 8.74 5.54
CA GLU A 134 -3.76 9.62 6.43
C GLU A 134 -2.53 10.22 5.75
N TYR A 135 -1.78 9.42 4.99
CA TYR A 135 -0.61 9.92 4.30
C TYR A 135 -0.98 10.92 3.18
N LEU A 136 -2.02 10.64 2.40
CA LEU A 136 -2.49 11.56 1.37
C LEU A 136 -3.02 12.88 1.97
N ALA A 137 -3.77 12.81 3.07
CA ALA A 137 -4.22 14.00 3.80
C ALA A 137 -3.04 14.81 4.37
N SER A 138 -2.01 14.13 4.89
CA SER A 138 -0.78 14.76 5.37
C SER A 138 -0.02 15.47 4.26
N LEU A 139 0.05 14.87 3.06
CA LEU A 139 0.66 15.51 1.89
C LEU A 139 -0.13 16.75 1.49
N GLU A 140 -1.45 16.63 1.33
CA GLU A 140 -2.32 17.76 0.97
C GLU A 140 -2.20 18.93 1.95
N ALA A 141 -2.21 18.65 3.26
CA ALA A 141 -2.01 19.65 4.30
C ALA A 141 -0.62 20.30 4.22
N SER A 142 0.43 19.52 3.94
CA SER A 142 1.79 20.04 3.81
C SER A 142 1.92 21.00 2.62
N TYR A 143 1.29 20.69 1.48
CA TYR A 143 1.27 21.56 0.30
C TYR A 143 0.38 22.79 0.47
N SER A 144 -0.73 22.67 1.22
CA SER A 144 -1.62 23.79 1.51
C SER A 144 -0.99 24.83 2.44
N ASN A 145 -0.08 24.39 3.32
CA ASN A 145 0.66 25.25 4.26
C ASN A 145 1.96 25.83 3.69
N LEU A 146 2.30 25.54 2.44
CA LEU A 146 3.44 26.19 1.79
C LEU A 146 3.12 27.69 1.59
N PRO A 147 4.05 28.59 1.95
CA PRO A 147 3.87 30.03 1.73
C PRO A 147 3.66 30.30 0.24
N ASP A 148 2.84 31.29 -0.13
CA ASP A 148 2.50 31.61 -1.54
C ASP A 148 3.71 31.91 -2.45
N THR A 149 4.92 32.03 -1.88
CA THR A 149 6.19 32.12 -2.60
C THR A 149 6.75 30.76 -3.07
N THR A 150 6.15 29.65 -2.64
CA THR A 150 6.52 28.29 -3.06
C THR A 150 5.42 27.78 -3.99
N PHE A 151 5.78 27.56 -5.26
CA PHE A 151 4.92 27.12 -6.37
C PHE A 151 3.74 26.21 -5.94
N LYS A 152 2.52 26.74 -5.99
CA LYS A 152 1.28 25.98 -5.87
C LYS A 152 0.85 25.48 -7.25
N VAL A 153 1.17 24.22 -7.58
CA VAL A 153 0.50 23.51 -8.68
C VAL A 153 -0.57 22.62 -8.05
N PRO A 154 -1.87 22.80 -8.37
CA PRO A 154 -2.93 21.97 -7.80
C PRO A 154 -2.81 20.55 -8.39
N PHE A 155 -2.18 19.64 -7.65
CA PHE A 155 -2.15 18.22 -7.99
C PHE A 155 -3.53 17.63 -7.73
N LYS A 156 -4.33 17.49 -8.80
CA LYS A 156 -5.58 16.72 -8.76
C LYS A 156 -5.23 15.24 -8.97
N ILE A 157 -5.17 14.48 -7.88
CA ILE A 157 -5.08 13.01 -7.93
C ILE A 157 -6.42 12.53 -8.54
N PRO A 158 -6.41 11.76 -9.65
CA PRO A 158 -7.66 11.26 -10.22
C PRO A 158 -8.29 10.23 -9.27
N ASP A 159 -9.63 10.25 -9.22
CA ASP A 159 -10.43 9.11 -8.79
C ASP A 159 -10.01 7.83 -9.51
#